data_AF-A0A928ZV30-F1
#
_entry.id   AF-A0A928ZV30-F1
#
_cell.length_a   1.000
_cell.length_b   1.000
_cell.length_c   1.000
_cell.angle_alpha   90.00
_cell.angle_beta   90.00
_cell.angle_gamma   90.00
#
_symmetry.space_group_name_H-M   'P 1'
#
loop_
_entity.id
_entity.type
_entity.pdbx_description
1 polymer ?
#
loop_
_entity_poly.entity_id
_entity_poly.type
_entity_poly.pdbx_seq_one_letter_code
_entity_poly.pdbx_strand_id
1 'polypeptide(L)'
;MSSDTSNITVVAGPPGIGKTTWISQFLSGAGLGYLYPGAGAEAVDRLRIGYRFPQVSVIEEDKALALLTDLPDSGRVYVELGFHIDLAALPGLPCHRVAVVPPGLAESEWHSWADEVVIGNNIEIPQAGRLSSLWRAPLTGQVFDPPSLDELLIELTGGAYGRVMRLKGIFELPDGQAFYVDFVEGIPGLEYTELKLPRWLEGRPSRLSSLEVVGYDLQQNTIKETLLITCLSDEILVQYQRQYQQHLSAGSPLANSSPR
;
A
#
# COMPACT_ATOMS: atom_id res chain seq x y z
N MET A 1 21.26 29.76 -13.91
CA MET A 1 19.90 29.20 -13.89
C MET A 1 19.87 28.22 -12.72
N SER A 2 19.42 28.66 -11.54
CA SER A 2 19.25 27.75 -10.40
C SER A 2 17.96 26.99 -10.62
N SER A 3 18.05 25.68 -10.83
CA SER A 3 16.90 24.81 -10.66
C SER A 3 16.60 24.76 -9.17
N ASP A 4 15.58 25.49 -8.71
CA ASP A 4 15.00 25.29 -7.38
C ASP A 4 14.39 23.88 -7.35
N THR A 5 15.17 22.88 -6.99
CA THR A 5 14.61 21.58 -6.62
C THR A 5 14.04 21.74 -5.23
N SER A 6 12.74 22.01 -5.12
CA SER A 6 12.07 21.99 -3.83
C SER A 6 12.31 20.63 -3.16
N ASN A 7 12.61 20.66 -1.86
CA ASN A 7 12.78 19.48 -1.03
C ASN A 7 11.46 18.72 -0.79
N ILE A 8 10.32 19.28 -1.22
CA ILE A 8 9.01 18.65 -1.14
C ILE A 8 8.53 18.33 -2.55
N THR A 9 8.24 17.06 -2.82
CA THR A 9 7.61 16.59 -4.06
C THR A 9 6.20 16.11 -3.75
N VAL A 10 5.19 16.72 -4.38
CA VAL A 10 3.79 16.36 -4.21
C VAL A 10 3.33 15.59 -5.44
N VAL A 11 2.78 14.39 -5.24
CA VAL A 11 2.41 13.47 -6.32
C VAL A 11 0.90 13.23 -6.32
N ALA A 12 0.25 13.58 -7.43
CA ALA A 12 -1.18 13.43 -7.63
C ALA A 12 -1.51 12.53 -8.83
N GLY A 13 -2.75 12.08 -8.91
CA GLY A 13 -3.25 11.26 -10.01
C GLY A 13 -4.38 10.33 -9.60
N PRO A 14 -5.09 9.72 -10.57
CA PRO A 14 -6.25 8.88 -10.31
C PRO A 14 -5.91 7.64 -9.45
N PRO A 15 -6.94 6.97 -8.88
CA PRO A 15 -6.73 5.73 -8.14
C PRO A 15 -6.14 4.67 -9.07
N GLY A 16 -5.17 3.88 -8.58
CA GLY A 16 -4.55 2.82 -9.38
C GLY A 16 -3.52 3.26 -10.42
N ILE A 17 -3.24 4.55 -10.56
CA ILE A 17 -2.35 5.03 -11.64
C ILE A 17 -0.86 4.73 -11.46
N GLY A 18 -0.45 4.33 -10.25
CA GLY A 18 0.94 3.98 -9.94
C GLY A 18 1.75 5.05 -9.20
N LYS A 19 1.11 6.00 -8.50
CA LYS A 19 1.79 7.03 -7.69
C LYS A 19 2.83 6.45 -6.71
N THR A 20 2.41 5.53 -5.84
CA THR A 20 3.29 4.88 -4.87
C THR A 20 4.45 4.16 -5.54
N THR A 21 4.22 3.53 -6.70
CA THR A 21 5.26 2.87 -7.50
C THR A 21 6.28 3.87 -8.04
N TRP A 22 5.82 5.02 -8.54
CA TRP A 22 6.70 6.10 -8.99
C TRP A 22 7.53 6.66 -7.83
N ILE A 23 6.90 7.00 -6.70
CA ILE A 23 7.60 7.50 -5.50
C ILE A 23 8.67 6.50 -5.04
N SER A 24 8.34 5.20 -5.02
CA SER A 24 9.24 4.13 -4.57
C SER A 24 10.56 4.07 -5.32
N GLN A 25 10.65 4.60 -6.55
CA GLN A 25 11.89 4.65 -7.33
C GLN A 25 12.96 5.55 -6.69
N PHE A 26 12.53 6.51 -5.86
CA PHE A 26 13.39 7.50 -5.23
C PHE A 26 13.72 7.21 -3.76
N LEU A 27 13.14 6.15 -3.19
CA LEU A 27 13.21 5.83 -1.75
C LEU A 27 14.44 5.00 -1.33
N SER A 28 15.58 5.19 -1.99
CA SER A 28 16.78 4.35 -1.80
C SER A 28 17.84 4.89 -0.81
N GLY A 29 17.56 6.00 -0.10
CA GLY A 29 18.53 6.65 0.79
C GLY A 29 17.99 7.10 2.15
N ALA A 30 18.88 7.60 3.01
CA ALA A 30 18.53 8.22 4.29
C ALA A 30 18.07 9.68 4.10
N GLY A 31 17.37 10.22 5.10
CA GLY A 31 16.85 11.61 5.06
C GLY A 31 15.62 11.80 4.18
N LEU A 32 14.99 10.69 3.77
CA LEU A 32 13.76 10.69 2.98
C LEU A 32 12.55 10.54 3.89
N GLY A 33 11.55 11.39 3.66
CA GLY A 33 10.24 11.34 4.29
C GLY A 33 9.16 10.91 3.29
N TYR A 34 8.17 10.20 3.78
CA TYR A 34 6.96 9.85 3.03
C TYR A 34 5.73 10.28 3.81
N LEU A 35 4.85 11.03 3.17
CA LEU A 35 3.60 11.51 3.75
C LEU A 35 2.42 11.14 2.84
N TYR A 36 1.35 10.62 3.43
CA TYR A 36 0.09 10.34 2.73
C TYR A 36 -1.07 11.00 3.52
N PRO A 37 -1.40 12.27 3.25
CA PRO A 37 -2.41 13.02 3.99
C PRO A 37 -3.81 12.43 3.83
N GLY A 38 -4.65 12.53 4.86
CA GLY A 38 -6.05 12.07 4.84
C GLY A 38 -6.25 10.55 4.75
N ALA A 39 -5.16 9.78 4.70
CA ALA A 39 -5.23 8.33 4.52
C ALA A 39 -5.36 7.56 5.85
N GLY A 40 -5.04 8.18 6.99
CA GLY A 40 -5.00 7.52 8.30
C GLY A 40 -3.83 6.53 8.43
N ALA A 41 -3.62 6.02 9.66
CA ALA A 41 -2.47 5.17 9.99
C ALA A 41 -2.48 3.81 9.28
N GLU A 42 -3.68 3.32 8.90
CA GLU A 42 -3.88 1.99 8.30
C GLU A 42 -3.92 2.02 6.77
N ALA A 43 -3.55 3.13 6.14
CA ALA A 43 -3.44 3.23 4.70
C ALA A 43 -2.41 2.22 4.17
N VAL A 44 -2.82 1.37 3.24
CA VAL A 44 -1.98 0.24 2.82
C VAL A 44 -0.66 0.70 2.20
N ASP A 45 -0.66 1.80 1.44
CA ASP A 45 0.59 2.33 0.86
C ASP A 45 1.56 2.85 1.91
N ARG A 46 1.04 3.50 2.96
CA ARG A 46 1.83 3.98 4.09
C ARG A 46 2.53 2.80 4.78
N LEU A 47 1.78 1.74 5.06
CA LEU A 47 2.32 0.50 5.64
C LEU A 47 3.35 -0.15 4.72
N ARG A 48 3.04 -0.27 3.43
CA ARG A 48 3.94 -0.84 2.41
C ARG A 48 5.25 -0.09 2.32
N ILE A 49 5.23 1.25 2.31
CA ILE A 49 6.45 2.07 2.30
C ILE A 49 7.27 1.82 3.57
N GLY A 50 6.64 1.85 4.75
CA GLY A 50 7.34 1.58 6.01
C GLY A 50 7.99 0.20 6.08
N TYR A 51 7.34 -0.82 5.51
CA TYR A 51 7.88 -2.18 5.44
C TYR A 51 8.98 -2.35 4.40
N ARG A 52 8.83 -1.75 3.22
CA ARG A 52 9.77 -1.93 2.11
C ARG A 52 11.02 -1.05 2.23
N PHE A 53 10.89 0.11 2.87
CA PHE A 53 11.94 1.11 3.00
C PHE A 53 12.09 1.55 4.45
N PRO A 54 12.64 0.70 5.33
CA PRO A 54 12.74 0.99 6.77
C PRO A 54 13.59 2.22 7.10
N GLN A 55 14.43 2.69 6.17
CA GLN A 55 15.19 3.94 6.26
C GLN A 55 14.37 5.21 6.00
N VAL A 56 13.19 5.09 5.41
CA VAL A 56 12.30 6.21 5.09
C VAL A 56 11.47 6.55 6.32
N SER A 57 11.45 7.83 6.67
CA SER A 57 10.60 8.34 7.73
C SER A 57 9.16 8.45 7.23
N VAL A 58 8.29 7.52 7.61
CA VAL A 58 6.86 7.63 7.35
C VAL A 58 6.26 8.65 8.33
N ILE A 59 5.77 9.77 7.79
CA ILE A 59 5.38 10.94 8.57
C ILE A 59 3.93 10.79 9.04
N GLU A 60 3.72 10.88 10.36
CA GLU A 60 2.38 10.97 10.97
C GLU A 60 1.72 12.31 10.63
N GLU A 61 0.40 12.28 10.41
CA GLU A 61 -0.36 13.43 9.92
C GLU A 61 -0.34 14.61 10.91
N ASP A 62 -0.35 14.32 12.22
CA ASP A 62 -0.24 15.31 13.30
C ASP A 62 1.12 16.03 13.33
N LYS A 63 2.17 15.42 12.76
CA LYS A 63 3.52 15.98 12.67
C LYS A 63 3.83 16.61 11.32
N ALA A 64 2.96 16.38 10.32
CA ALA A 64 3.23 16.77 8.93
C ALA A 64 3.49 18.26 8.76
N LEU A 65 2.62 19.12 9.31
CA LEU A 65 2.75 20.57 9.15
C LEU A 65 4.06 21.11 9.74
N ALA A 66 4.41 20.67 10.94
CA ALA A 66 5.63 21.10 11.61
C ALA A 66 6.88 20.67 10.82
N LEU A 67 6.91 19.41 10.36
CA LEU A 67 8.04 18.86 9.61
C LEU A 67 8.20 19.52 8.23
N LEU A 68 7.10 19.78 7.52
CA LEU A 68 7.14 20.43 6.20
C LEU A 68 7.53 21.91 6.29
N THR A 69 7.27 22.57 7.42
CA THR A 69 7.62 23.98 7.63
C THR A 69 9.09 24.17 8.00
N ASP A 70 9.69 23.19 8.68
CA ASP A 70 11.08 23.21 9.16
C ASP A 70 11.89 22.04 8.59
N LEU A 71 11.77 21.82 7.28
CA LEU A 71 12.47 20.74 6.60
C LEU A 71 13.95 21.13 6.38
N PRO A 72 14.93 20.32 6.83
CA PRO A 72 16.33 20.63 6.61
C PRO A 72 16.68 20.62 5.12
N ASP A 73 17.69 21.41 4.73
CA ASP A 73 18.12 21.55 3.32
C ASP A 73 18.46 20.21 2.65
N SER A 74 18.94 19.23 3.42
CA SER A 74 19.26 17.87 2.94
C SER A 74 18.08 16.90 2.98
N GLY A 75 17.00 17.24 3.67
CA GLY A 75 15.81 16.40 3.80
C GLY A 75 14.97 16.47 2.53
N ARG A 76 14.36 15.34 2.14
CA ARG A 76 13.41 15.31 1.03
C ARG A 76 12.15 14.60 1.45
N VAL A 77 10.99 15.15 1.10
CA VAL A 77 9.69 14.56 1.42
C VAL A 77 8.88 14.33 0.16
N TYR A 78 8.40 13.10 0.00
CA TYR A 78 7.41 12.74 -1.02
C TYR A 78 6.04 12.71 -0.37
N VAL A 79 5.12 13.52 -0.90
CA VAL A 79 3.72 13.60 -0.45
C VAL A 79 2.85 12.91 -1.51
N GLU A 80 2.28 11.76 -1.18
CA GLU A 80 1.30 11.10 -2.04
C GLU A 80 -0.10 11.65 -1.74
N LEU A 81 -0.77 12.24 -2.74
CA LEU A 81 -2.13 12.72 -2.58
C LEU A 81 -3.15 11.63 -2.92
N GLY A 82 -4.12 11.45 -2.02
CA GLY A 82 -5.26 10.58 -2.25
C GLY A 82 -6.12 11.12 -3.41
N PHE A 83 -6.76 10.21 -4.15
CA PHE A 83 -7.60 10.60 -5.29
C PHE A 83 -8.83 11.44 -4.91
N HIS A 84 -9.16 11.52 -3.61
CA HIS A 84 -10.26 12.29 -3.06
C HIS A 84 -9.86 13.73 -2.68
N ILE A 85 -8.57 14.08 -2.79
CA ILE A 85 -8.07 15.40 -2.45
C ILE A 85 -8.29 16.34 -3.63
N ASP A 86 -8.97 17.46 -3.40
CA ASP A 86 -9.13 18.54 -4.36
C ASP A 86 -7.80 19.29 -4.55
N LEU A 87 -7.26 19.25 -5.76
CA LEU A 87 -6.00 19.89 -6.11
C LEU A 87 -6.07 21.42 -6.03
N ALA A 88 -7.24 22.01 -6.28
CA ALA A 88 -7.44 23.45 -6.20
C ALA A 88 -7.48 23.97 -4.75
N ALA A 89 -7.79 23.09 -3.80
CA ALA A 89 -7.84 23.39 -2.37
C ALA A 89 -6.48 23.25 -1.66
N LEU A 90 -5.44 22.80 -2.36
CA LEU A 90 -4.12 22.62 -1.78
C LEU A 90 -3.46 23.96 -1.42
N PRO A 91 -2.82 24.06 -0.25
CA PRO A 91 -2.09 25.27 0.12
C PRO A 91 -0.92 25.51 -0.84
N GLY A 92 -0.61 26.78 -1.11
CA GLY A 92 0.54 27.20 -1.92
C GLY A 92 1.87 26.98 -1.20
N LEU A 93 2.24 25.72 -0.96
CA LEU A 93 3.55 25.34 -0.45
C LEU A 93 4.58 25.36 -1.59
N PRO A 94 5.82 25.84 -1.37
CA PRO A 94 6.88 25.73 -2.35
C PRO A 94 7.25 24.25 -2.54
N CYS A 95 6.70 23.61 -3.56
CA CYS A 95 6.87 22.19 -3.85
C CYS A 95 7.03 21.94 -5.34
N HIS A 96 7.65 20.81 -5.70
CA HIS A 96 7.61 20.27 -7.05
C HIS A 96 6.37 19.39 -7.20
N ARG A 97 5.49 19.71 -8.14
CA ARG A 97 4.22 19.00 -8.34
C ARG A 97 4.34 18.03 -9.51
N VAL A 98 4.07 16.76 -9.23
CA VAL A 98 4.09 15.68 -10.21
C VAL A 98 2.69 15.12 -10.36
N ALA A 99 2.16 15.15 -11.59
CA ALA A 99 0.95 14.41 -11.93
C ALA A 99 1.31 13.10 -12.62
N VAL A 100 0.82 11.99 -12.09
CA VAL A 100 0.88 10.69 -12.77
C VAL A 100 -0.48 10.46 -13.46
N VAL A 101 -0.47 10.33 -14.78
CA VAL A 101 -1.69 10.25 -15.62
C VAL A 101 -1.65 9.04 -16.56
N PRO A 102 -2.81 8.48 -16.97
CA PRO A 102 -2.82 7.38 -17.93
C PRO A 102 -2.37 7.86 -19.33
N PRO A 103 -1.83 6.95 -20.15
CA PRO A 103 -1.46 7.26 -21.52
C PRO A 103 -2.67 7.74 -22.32
N GLY A 104 -2.47 8.79 -23.13
CA GLY A 104 -3.52 9.32 -24.00
C GLY A 104 -4.61 10.13 -23.29
N LEU A 105 -4.44 10.45 -22.01
CA LEU A 105 -5.33 11.39 -21.33
C LEU A 105 -5.25 12.76 -22.01
N ALA A 106 -6.40 13.33 -22.38
CA ALA A 106 -6.48 14.70 -22.88
C ALA A 106 -6.14 15.71 -21.76
N GLU A 107 -5.85 16.96 -22.14
CA GLU A 107 -5.63 18.06 -21.20
C GLU A 107 -6.70 18.10 -20.10
N SER A 108 -6.24 18.19 -18.85
CA SER A 108 -7.07 18.03 -17.65
C SER A 108 -6.53 18.83 -16.48
N GLU A 109 -7.22 18.82 -15.35
CA GLU A 109 -6.79 19.52 -14.14
C GLU A 109 -5.36 19.12 -13.70
N TRP A 110 -4.99 17.85 -13.87
CA TRP A 110 -3.65 17.35 -13.52
C TRP A 110 -2.55 17.99 -14.37
N HIS A 111 -2.81 18.18 -15.66
CA HIS A 111 -1.86 18.84 -16.58
C HIS A 111 -1.68 20.32 -16.24
N SER A 112 -2.76 20.98 -15.80
CA SER A 112 -2.72 22.40 -15.42
C SER A 112 -2.11 22.62 -14.03
N TRP A 113 -2.26 21.65 -13.13
CA TRP A 113 -1.77 21.73 -11.75
C TRP A 113 -0.30 21.36 -11.61
N ALA A 114 0.22 20.43 -12.42
CA ALA A 114 1.56 19.88 -12.23
C ALA A 114 2.69 20.71 -12.87
N ASP A 115 3.87 20.65 -12.27
CA ASP A 115 5.12 21.12 -12.87
C ASP A 115 5.72 20.05 -13.79
N GLU A 116 5.42 18.77 -13.52
CA GLU A 116 5.85 17.61 -14.30
C GLU A 116 4.69 16.61 -14.47
N VAL A 117 4.49 16.13 -15.70
CA VAL A 117 3.51 15.08 -16.00
C VAL A 117 4.24 13.79 -16.36
N VAL A 118 3.90 12.71 -15.66
CA VAL A 118 4.48 11.37 -15.83
C VAL A 118 3.39 10.41 -16.29
N ILE A 119 3.73 9.54 -17.24
CA ILE A 119 2.82 8.49 -17.70
C ILE A 119 2.83 7.32 -16.73
N GLY A 120 1.65 6.99 -16.20
CA GLY A 120 1.42 5.86 -15.32
C GLY A 120 0.75 4.68 -16.03
N ASN A 121 -0.01 3.91 -15.25
CA ASN A 121 -0.72 2.74 -15.74
C ASN A 121 -1.76 3.08 -16.82
N ASN A 122 -1.96 2.16 -17.76
CA ASN A 122 -3.04 2.25 -18.75
C ASN A 122 -4.38 1.84 -18.13
N ILE A 123 -5.04 2.80 -17.48
CA ILE A 123 -6.32 2.61 -16.80
C ILE A 123 -7.34 3.62 -17.28
N GLU A 124 -8.60 3.26 -17.21
CA GLU A 124 -9.69 4.21 -17.41
C GLU A 124 -9.82 5.12 -16.19
N ILE A 125 -9.99 6.42 -16.44
CA ILE A 125 -10.28 7.38 -15.36
C ILE A 125 -11.76 7.26 -15.01
N PRO A 126 -12.11 7.13 -13.71
CA PRO A 126 -13.50 7.14 -13.28
C PRO A 126 -14.26 8.34 -13.85
N GLN A 127 -15.44 8.09 -14.41
CA GLN A 127 -16.26 9.14 -15.03
C GLN A 127 -16.68 10.19 -14.02
N ALA A 128 -16.61 11.46 -14.44
CA ALA A 128 -17.08 12.59 -13.64
C ALA A 128 -18.55 12.40 -13.24
N GLY A 129 -18.85 12.54 -11.94
CA GLY A 129 -20.20 12.40 -11.39
C GLY A 129 -20.55 11.03 -10.80
N ARG A 130 -19.72 10.00 -10.98
CA ARG A 130 -19.89 8.72 -10.25
C ARG A 130 -18.84 8.62 -9.14
N LEU A 131 -19.26 8.90 -7.91
CA LEU A 131 -18.37 8.82 -6.73
C LEU A 131 -18.07 7.36 -6.39
N SER A 132 -16.81 6.98 -6.50
CA SER A 132 -16.33 5.71 -5.95
C SER A 132 -16.23 5.81 -4.43
N SER A 133 -16.60 4.74 -3.74
CA SER A 133 -16.38 4.59 -2.32
C SER A 133 -14.99 4.04 -2.03
N LEU A 134 -14.34 4.58 -1.00
CA LEU A 134 -13.15 4.01 -0.40
C LEU A 134 -13.57 3.28 0.88
N TRP A 135 -13.30 1.98 0.92
CA TRP A 135 -13.54 1.16 2.09
C TRP A 135 -12.22 0.58 2.60
N ARG A 136 -12.07 0.54 3.93
CA ARG A 136 -10.89 -0.02 4.60
C ARG A 136 -11.30 -0.99 5.68
N ALA A 137 -10.52 -2.06 5.83
CA ALA A 137 -10.65 -3.03 6.90
C ALA A 137 -9.28 -3.24 7.58
N PRO A 138 -9.15 -2.90 8.88
CA PRO A 138 -7.99 -3.29 9.67
C PRO A 138 -7.89 -4.81 9.75
N LEU A 139 -6.70 -5.36 9.49
CA LEU A 139 -6.43 -6.80 9.51
C LEU A 139 -5.39 -7.21 10.55
N THR A 140 -4.92 -6.28 11.39
CA THR A 140 -3.92 -6.57 12.42
C THR A 140 -4.34 -7.77 13.27
N GLY A 141 -3.45 -8.76 13.41
CA GLY A 141 -3.72 -10.01 14.13
C GLY A 141 -4.53 -11.06 13.36
N GLN A 142 -5.09 -10.74 12.20
CA GLN A 142 -5.71 -11.73 11.32
C GLN A 142 -4.64 -12.52 10.58
N VAL A 143 -4.82 -13.85 10.50
CA VAL A 143 -3.95 -14.75 9.75
C VAL A 143 -4.84 -15.59 8.86
N PHE A 144 -4.56 -15.63 7.57
CA PHE A 144 -5.46 -16.12 6.55
C PHE A 144 -5.09 -17.54 6.12
N ASP A 145 -6.10 -18.37 5.91
CA ASP A 145 -5.93 -19.62 5.17
C ASP A 145 -5.63 -19.29 3.69
N PRO A 146 -4.48 -19.70 3.12
CA PRO A 146 -4.08 -19.22 1.79
C PRO A 146 -5.08 -19.57 0.67
N PRO A 147 -5.60 -20.81 0.55
CA PRO A 147 -6.61 -21.12 -0.46
C PRO A 147 -7.90 -20.30 -0.30
N SER A 148 -8.39 -20.15 0.94
CA SER A 148 -9.61 -19.39 1.22
C SER A 148 -9.44 -17.90 0.90
N LEU A 149 -8.26 -17.33 1.17
CA LEU A 149 -7.94 -15.95 0.83
C LEU A 149 -7.89 -15.72 -0.69
N ASP A 150 -7.27 -16.62 -1.45
CA ASP A 150 -7.19 -16.50 -2.91
C ASP A 150 -8.59 -16.54 -3.55
N GLU A 151 -9.45 -17.46 -3.11
CA GLU A 151 -10.84 -17.54 -3.57
C GLU A 151 -11.60 -16.24 -3.29
N LEU A 152 -11.52 -15.71 -2.07
CA LEU A 152 -12.14 -14.44 -1.71
C LEU A 152 -11.63 -13.27 -2.57
N LEU A 153 -10.32 -13.18 -2.82
CA LEU A 153 -9.75 -12.10 -3.63
C LEU A 153 -10.22 -12.19 -5.08
N ILE A 154 -10.34 -13.41 -5.63
CA ILE A 154 -10.91 -13.65 -6.96
C ILE A 154 -12.39 -13.24 -7.01
N GLU A 155 -13.20 -13.63 -6.02
CA GLU A 155 -14.62 -13.26 -5.96
C GLU A 155 -14.80 -11.74 -5.84
N LEU A 156 -14.01 -11.11 -4.95
CA LEU A 156 -14.06 -9.68 -4.71
C LEU A 156 -13.68 -8.88 -5.96
N THR A 157 -12.60 -9.24 -6.63
CA THR A 157 -12.16 -8.56 -7.86
C THR A 157 -12.97 -8.95 -9.09
N GLY A 158 -13.63 -10.12 -9.06
CA GLY A 158 -14.63 -10.56 -10.05
C GLY A 158 -16.00 -9.89 -9.92
N GLY A 159 -16.21 -9.08 -8.87
CA GLY A 159 -17.41 -8.27 -8.71
C GLY A 159 -18.53 -8.90 -7.89
N ALA A 160 -18.28 -10.00 -7.17
CA ALA A 160 -19.28 -10.68 -6.34
C ALA A 160 -19.91 -9.76 -5.27
N TYR A 161 -19.17 -8.74 -4.83
CA TYR A 161 -19.55 -7.84 -3.74
C TYR A 161 -19.62 -6.37 -4.16
N GLY A 162 -19.90 -6.11 -5.44
CA GLY A 162 -19.84 -4.77 -6.04
C GLY A 162 -18.62 -4.62 -6.94
N ARG A 163 -18.55 -3.53 -7.71
CA ARG A 163 -17.50 -3.33 -8.71
C ARG A 163 -16.25 -2.77 -8.06
N VAL A 164 -15.18 -3.57 -8.00
CA VAL A 164 -13.86 -3.16 -7.51
C VAL A 164 -13.06 -2.51 -8.63
N MET A 165 -12.61 -1.27 -8.42
CA MET A 165 -11.67 -0.59 -9.31
C MET A 165 -10.22 -0.76 -8.85
N ARG A 166 -10.02 -0.83 -7.54
CA ARG A 166 -8.72 -0.98 -6.91
C ARG A 166 -8.85 -1.82 -5.64
N LEU A 167 -7.93 -2.73 -5.44
CA LEU A 167 -7.75 -3.41 -4.16
C LEU A 167 -6.27 -3.46 -3.79
N LYS A 168 -5.94 -2.98 -2.59
CA LYS A 168 -4.63 -3.12 -1.97
C LYS A 168 -4.81 -3.85 -0.65
N GLY A 169 -3.95 -4.80 -0.32
CA GLY A 169 -3.99 -5.40 1.02
C GLY A 169 -2.63 -5.88 1.47
N ILE A 170 -2.46 -5.94 2.79
CA ILE A 170 -1.34 -6.65 3.43
C ILE A 170 -1.95 -7.80 4.21
N PHE A 171 -1.54 -9.02 3.88
CA PHE A 171 -2.11 -10.25 4.42
C PHE A 171 -1.03 -11.10 5.09
N GLU A 172 -1.37 -11.67 6.23
CA GLU A 172 -0.52 -12.53 7.04
C GLU A 172 -0.85 -13.99 6.79
N LEU A 173 0.16 -14.81 6.53
CA LEU A 173 -0.01 -16.24 6.26
C LEU A 173 0.46 -17.10 7.44
N PRO A 174 -0.05 -18.34 7.59
CA PRO A 174 0.27 -19.23 8.71
C PRO A 174 1.75 -19.59 8.84
N ASP A 175 2.53 -19.43 7.77
CA ASP A 175 3.96 -19.67 7.77
C ASP A 175 4.80 -18.44 8.23
N GLY A 176 4.11 -17.40 8.69
CA GLY A 176 4.64 -16.18 9.24
C GLY A 176 5.05 -15.13 8.22
N GLN A 177 4.93 -15.42 6.91
CA GLN A 177 5.17 -14.44 5.86
C GLN A 177 4.01 -13.43 5.76
N ALA A 178 4.32 -12.24 5.27
CA ALA A 178 3.34 -11.23 4.91
C ALA A 178 3.44 -10.87 3.43
N PHE A 179 2.29 -10.77 2.77
CA PHE A 179 2.17 -10.45 1.36
C PHE A 179 1.40 -9.15 1.16
N TYR A 180 1.92 -8.31 0.27
CA TYR A 180 1.18 -7.22 -0.32
C TYR A 180 0.47 -7.73 -1.57
N VAL A 181 -0.84 -7.49 -1.65
CA VAL A 181 -1.67 -7.81 -2.82
C VAL A 181 -2.13 -6.52 -3.48
N ASP A 182 -2.06 -6.51 -4.80
CA ASP A 182 -2.41 -5.37 -5.65
C ASP A 182 -3.31 -5.82 -6.81
N PHE A 183 -4.46 -5.16 -6.94
CA PHE A 183 -5.33 -5.24 -8.11
C PHE A 183 -5.75 -3.85 -8.58
N VAL A 184 -5.78 -3.67 -9.89
CA VAL A 184 -6.31 -2.48 -10.58
C VAL A 184 -7.18 -2.94 -11.75
N GLU A 185 -8.42 -2.46 -11.83
CA GLU A 185 -9.30 -2.73 -12.96
C GLU A 185 -8.67 -2.23 -14.27
N GLY A 186 -8.70 -3.06 -15.32
CA GLY A 186 -8.02 -2.80 -16.59
C GLY A 186 -6.59 -3.32 -16.68
N ILE A 187 -5.97 -3.68 -15.55
CA ILE A 187 -4.68 -4.39 -15.51
C ILE A 187 -4.93 -5.88 -15.23
N PRO A 188 -4.45 -6.81 -16.07
CA PRO A 188 -4.72 -8.22 -15.85
C PRO A 188 -4.12 -8.79 -14.56
N GLY A 189 -4.97 -9.44 -13.76
CA GLY A 189 -4.57 -10.32 -12.65
C GLY A 189 -4.44 -9.64 -11.28
N LEU A 190 -4.24 -10.49 -10.28
CA LEU A 190 -3.83 -10.12 -8.92
C LEU A 190 -2.31 -10.22 -8.82
N GLU A 191 -1.66 -9.15 -8.37
CA GLU A 191 -0.23 -9.18 -8.09
C GLU A 191 0.01 -9.49 -6.62
N TYR A 192 0.80 -10.53 -6.35
CA TYR A 192 1.22 -10.93 -5.01
C TYR A 192 2.70 -10.62 -4.83
N THR A 193 3.04 -9.79 -3.85
CA THR A 193 4.42 -9.42 -3.51
C THR A 193 4.73 -9.77 -2.06
N GLU A 194 5.70 -10.66 -1.82
CA GLU A 194 6.21 -10.91 -0.46
C GLU A 194 6.89 -9.63 0.09
N LEU A 195 6.54 -9.22 1.30
CA LEU A 195 7.12 -8.03 1.95
C LEU A 195 8.51 -8.28 2.56
N LYS A 196 9.00 -9.52 2.55
CA LYS A 196 10.30 -9.94 3.10
C LYS A 196 10.53 -9.49 4.56
N LEU A 197 9.46 -9.42 5.33
CA LEU A 197 9.50 -9.11 6.75
C LEU A 197 9.97 -10.34 7.55
N PRO A 198 10.49 -10.15 8.79
CA PRO A 198 10.74 -11.26 9.69
C PRO A 198 9.47 -12.11 9.86
N ARG A 199 9.63 -13.44 9.78
CA ARG A 199 8.50 -14.36 9.91
C ARG A 199 7.88 -14.25 11.31
N TRP A 200 6.55 -14.28 11.38
CA TRP A 200 5.81 -14.34 12.63
C TRP A 200 5.28 -15.76 12.87
N LEU A 201 6.00 -16.55 13.67
CA LEU A 201 5.67 -17.95 13.93
C LEU A 201 5.15 -18.20 15.35
N GLU A 202 4.81 -17.14 16.09
CA GLU A 202 4.35 -17.21 17.47
C GLU A 202 2.99 -16.53 17.63
N GLY A 203 1.93 -17.29 17.37
CA GLY A 203 0.56 -16.79 17.46
C GLY A 203 0.26 -15.71 16.42
N ARG A 204 -0.62 -14.77 16.80
CA ARG A 204 -1.10 -13.71 15.91
C ARG A 204 -0.11 -12.54 15.83
N PRO A 205 0.16 -12.00 14.62
CA PRO A 205 1.05 -10.86 14.45
C PRO A 205 0.46 -9.57 15.03
N SER A 206 1.32 -8.76 15.67
CA SER A 206 0.94 -7.41 16.12
C SER A 206 1.33 -6.31 15.13
N ARG A 207 2.05 -6.66 14.04
CA ARG A 207 2.36 -5.71 12.97
C ARG A 207 1.08 -5.30 12.23
N LEU A 208 1.04 -4.04 11.79
CA LEU A 208 -0.14 -3.47 11.15
C LEU A 208 -0.38 -4.11 9.77
N SER A 209 -1.62 -4.50 9.53
CA SER A 209 -2.09 -4.98 8.24
C SER A 209 -3.49 -4.43 7.97
N SER A 210 -3.82 -4.27 6.70
CA SER A 210 -5.06 -3.60 6.29
C SER A 210 -5.42 -4.01 4.86
N LEU A 211 -6.71 -3.96 4.55
CA LEU A 211 -7.27 -4.07 3.22
C LEU A 211 -7.92 -2.72 2.85
N GLU A 212 -7.63 -2.23 1.66
CA GLU A 212 -8.23 -1.04 1.06
C GLU A 212 -8.87 -1.42 -0.27
N VAL A 213 -10.16 -1.10 -0.42
CA VAL A 213 -10.93 -1.35 -1.64
C VAL A 213 -11.55 -0.04 -2.11
N VAL A 214 -11.34 0.30 -3.38
CA VAL A 214 -12.00 1.42 -4.05
C VAL A 214 -12.92 0.86 -5.12
N GLY A 215 -14.18 1.29 -5.11
CA GLY A 215 -15.16 0.77 -6.05
C GLY A 215 -16.55 1.35 -5.90
N TYR A 216 -17.48 0.78 -6.66
CA TYR A 216 -18.88 1.15 -6.70
C TYR A 216 -19.76 0.07 -6.09
N ASP A 217 -20.79 0.49 -5.36
CA ASP A 217 -21.83 -0.38 -4.83
C ASP A 217 -21.24 -1.53 -3.98
N LEU A 218 -20.18 -1.22 -3.22
CA LEU A 218 -19.46 -2.18 -2.40
C LEU A 218 -20.33 -2.69 -1.25
N GLN A 219 -20.52 -4.00 -1.17
CA GLN A 219 -21.24 -4.68 -0.09
C GLN A 219 -20.32 -4.85 1.14
N GLN A 220 -19.89 -3.73 1.73
CA GLN A 220 -18.83 -3.66 2.74
C GLN A 220 -18.99 -4.62 3.92
N ASN A 221 -20.21 -4.78 4.43
CA ASN A 221 -20.48 -5.71 5.54
C ASN A 221 -20.27 -7.17 5.13
N THR A 222 -20.77 -7.55 3.95
CA THR A 222 -20.59 -8.89 3.39
C THR A 222 -19.11 -9.17 3.12
N ILE A 223 -18.38 -8.21 2.53
CA ILE A 223 -16.93 -8.35 2.32
C ILE A 223 -16.21 -8.58 3.66
N LYS A 224 -16.55 -7.80 4.69
CA LYS A 224 -15.96 -7.96 6.04
C LYS A 224 -16.25 -9.33 6.65
N GLU A 225 -17.49 -9.79 6.55
CA GLU A 225 -17.91 -11.10 7.09
C GLU A 225 -17.18 -12.24 6.38
N THR A 226 -17.16 -12.23 5.04
CA THR A 226 -16.43 -13.25 4.26
C THR A 226 -14.94 -13.22 4.58
N LEU A 227 -14.33 -12.04 4.69
CA LEU A 227 -12.92 -11.89 5.05
C LEU A 227 -12.59 -12.55 6.38
N LEU A 228 -13.44 -12.39 7.41
CA LEU A 228 -13.21 -13.03 8.70
C LEU A 228 -13.38 -14.56 8.65
N ILE A 229 -14.23 -15.08 7.76
CA ILE A 229 -14.40 -16.53 7.56
C ILE A 229 -13.13 -17.16 6.96
N THR A 230 -12.37 -16.41 6.16
CA THR A 230 -11.09 -16.88 5.59
C THR A 230 -9.93 -16.91 6.59
N CYS A 231 -10.12 -16.39 7.81
CA CYS A 231 -9.11 -16.39 8.86
C CYS A 231 -8.99 -17.75 9.56
N LEU A 232 -7.77 -18.13 9.91
CA LEU A 232 -7.52 -19.30 10.76
C LEU A 232 -7.93 -19.02 12.21
N SER A 233 -8.48 -20.06 12.85
CA SER A 233 -8.66 -20.09 14.30
C SER A 233 -7.31 -20.22 15.01
N ASP A 234 -7.24 -19.84 16.28
CA ASP A 234 -6.01 -19.91 17.08
C ASP A 234 -5.47 -21.36 17.17
N GLU A 235 -6.37 -22.33 17.32
CA GLU A 235 -6.02 -23.74 17.42
C GLU A 235 -5.33 -24.25 16.15
N ILE A 236 -5.88 -23.90 14.98
CA ILE A 236 -5.32 -24.30 13.68
C ILE A 236 -4.00 -23.56 13.42
N LEU A 237 -3.95 -22.25 13.71
CA LEU A 237 -2.75 -21.44 13.54
C LEU A 237 -1.56 -21.99 14.34
N VAL A 238 -1.77 -22.37 15.60
CA VAL A 238 -0.74 -22.96 16.45
C VAL A 238 -0.20 -24.26 15.86
N GLN A 239 -1.08 -25.10 15.29
CA GLN A 239 -0.66 -26.35 14.64
C GLN A 239 0.20 -26.09 13.40
N TYR A 240 -0.23 -25.17 12.52
CA TYR A 240 0.53 -24.77 11.33
C TYR A 240 1.91 -24.21 11.70
N GLN A 241 1.96 -23.24 12.61
CA GLN A 241 3.22 -22.60 13.00
C GLN A 241 4.20 -23.60 13.62
N ARG A 242 3.71 -24.55 14.43
CA ARG A 242 4.55 -25.63 14.98
C ARG A 242 5.14 -26.51 13.88
N GLN A 243 4.35 -26.88 12.87
CA GLN A 243 4.84 -27.66 11.73
C GLN A 243 5.94 -26.89 11.00
N TYR A 244 5.73 -25.61 10.69
CA TYR A 244 6.73 -24.78 10.03
C TYR A 244 8.04 -24.63 10.83
N GLN A 245 7.94 -24.41 12.14
CA GLN A 245 9.10 -24.34 13.02
C GLN A 245 9.91 -25.66 13.01
N GLN A 246 9.24 -26.81 12.97
CA GLN A 246 9.89 -28.12 12.86
C GLN A 246 10.60 -28.30 11.52
N HIS A 247 9.98 -27.87 10.42
CA HIS A 247 10.61 -27.91 9.09
C HIS A 247 11.85 -26.99 9.00
N LEU A 248 11.79 -25.78 9.55
CA LEU A 248 12.92 -24.84 9.55
C LEU A 248 14.09 -25.33 10.40
N SER A 249 13.80 -25.95 11.56
CA SER A 249 14.83 -26.51 12.43
C SER A 249 15.46 -27.79 11.86
N ALA A 250 14.69 -28.62 11.16
CA ALA A 250 15.20 -29.80 10.46
C ALA A 250 16.04 -29.46 9.20
N GLY A 251 15.80 -28.29 8.59
CA GLY A 251 16.52 -27.79 7.41
C GLY A 251 17.85 -27.07 7.69
N SER A 252 18.28 -26.93 8.95
CA SER A 252 19.59 -26.38 9.34
C SER A 252 20.58 -27.51 9.66
N PRO A 253 21.36 -28.04 8.70
CA PRO A 253 22.42 -28.99 9.02
C PRO A 253 23.56 -28.25 9.74
N LEU A 254 23.90 -28.77 10.91
CA LEU A 254 25.09 -28.50 11.72
C LEU A 254 26.31 -28.13 10.85
N ALA A 255 26.67 -26.85 10.82
CA ALA A 255 27.98 -26.43 10.37
C ALA A 255 28.98 -26.61 11.53
N ASN A 256 29.87 -27.58 11.31
CA ASN A 256 31.16 -27.80 11.96
C ASN A 256 31.17 -28.41 13.38
N SER A 257 31.14 -29.74 13.38
CA SER A 257 32.02 -30.56 14.19
C SER A 257 33.47 -30.07 14.12
N SER A 258 34.06 -29.79 15.28
CA SER A 258 35.49 -29.50 15.46
C SER A 258 36.37 -30.67 14.97
N PRO A 259 37.52 -30.41 14.32
CA PRO A 259 38.61 -31.36 14.28
C PRO A 259 39.54 -31.18 15.49
N ARG A 260 40.03 -32.33 15.96
CA ARG A 260 41.05 -32.51 16.98
C ARG A 260 42.40 -31.94 16.58
#